data_AF-A0A2B4SC61-F1
#
_entry.id   AF-A0A2B4SC61-F1
#
_cell.length_a   1.000
_cell.length_b   1.000
_cell.length_c   1.000
_cell.angle_alpha   90.00
_cell.angle_beta   90.00
_cell.angle_gamma   90.00
#
_symmetry.space_group_name_H-M   'P 1'
#
loop_
_entity.id
_entity.type
_entity.pdbx_description
1 polymer ?
#
loop_
_entity_poly.entity_id
_entity_poly.type
_entity_poly.pdbx_seq_one_letter_code
_entity_poly.pdbx_strand_id
1 'polypeptide(L)'
;MPVYHKEDLNFFRLAKCVHGYSTAALRKVFKHEWNKLYTSTPWQNNTTSGSQLLGEEKSPLRHSRLYDPRYCNEYRHIKNHLSSGNVENWDISTLAFALNYSHALSPARDSVRGKKITRAANQIREVRNEVLAHASSTSMSDDSFETNVKTLITAVQNLLTEFDPIVHGLWQMLTEGEFTTNEPRNESKCLKNDHDRLRSDERVVHKREERLGRETWKIEERPEHKRKGPHRDETRKSHRSDQSKTASNLPRHEITESEPYTKESATTPIYQVPPKWKLDILTRRKYIKLMDSSNFLSFNFCWRGLENFLQGFRGNAGIEIFARIQSACALNQRSRKEESLKMLNGLIPFCGSDRENGFLAYARIRICMALVLHDIGKDEEALTHADEAEIMLSEGECYEDSIEIHNAKGNIILSRRKNSTEDRKRVLYHFNKALELCEKVPVDKSVIRVQMTIRKALVHLGYYQHDIVKEVERSDVDVAETILNQIPYRQIMGLSERSKIYYEYCQALLSLRKGDYERTKKMEQEVRRKCRRQSLHNEIQQLDVLRGLLSEQVEETTSD
;
A
#
# COMPACT_ATOMS: atom_id res chain seq x y z
N MET A 1 -25.70 1.74 2.39
CA MET A 1 -24.84 0.87 3.22
C MET A 1 -25.74 0.15 4.22
N PRO A 2 -25.55 -1.15 4.48
CA PRO A 2 -26.17 -1.77 5.65
C PRO A 2 -25.53 -1.15 6.91
N VAL A 3 -26.37 -0.72 7.84
CA VAL A 3 -25.93 -0.15 9.13
C VAL A 3 -25.96 -1.29 10.15
N TYR A 4 -24.83 -1.57 10.79
CA TYR A 4 -24.79 -2.55 11.88
C TYR A 4 -25.35 -1.91 13.16
N HIS A 5 -26.22 -2.62 13.85
CA HIS A 5 -26.76 -2.19 15.14
C HIS A 5 -25.80 -2.58 16.28
N LYS A 6 -25.95 -1.93 17.44
CA LYS A 6 -25.12 -2.19 18.64
C LYS A 6 -25.07 -3.69 18.99
N GLU A 7 -26.19 -4.38 18.83
CA GLU A 7 -26.33 -5.79 19.12
C GLU A 7 -25.52 -6.68 18.15
N ASP A 8 -25.43 -6.29 16.88
CA ASP A 8 -24.55 -6.95 15.90
C ASP A 8 -23.08 -6.75 16.27
N LEU A 9 -22.73 -5.55 16.73
CA LEU A 9 -21.37 -5.23 17.19
C LEU A 9 -20.98 -6.05 18.42
N ASN A 10 -21.90 -6.27 19.36
CA ASN A 10 -21.67 -7.14 20.52
C ASN A 10 -21.34 -8.57 20.11
N PHE A 11 -22.04 -9.10 19.11
CA PHE A 11 -21.74 -10.42 18.54
C PHE A 11 -20.30 -10.47 17.97
N PHE A 12 -19.90 -9.48 17.17
CA PHE A 12 -18.53 -9.41 16.63
C PHE A 12 -17.46 -9.27 17.72
N ARG A 13 -17.73 -8.46 18.76
CA ARG A 13 -16.82 -8.28 19.92
C ARG A 13 -16.60 -9.60 20.62
N LEU A 14 -17.67 -10.33 20.90
CA LEU A 14 -17.58 -11.61 21.58
C LEU A 14 -16.88 -12.66 20.73
N ALA A 15 -17.11 -12.68 19.41
CA ALA A 15 -16.35 -13.52 18.49
C ALA A 15 -14.83 -13.24 18.57
N LYS A 16 -14.42 -11.97 18.66
CA LYS A 16 -13.01 -11.58 18.87
C LYS A 16 -12.48 -12.01 20.25
N CYS A 17 -13.29 -11.91 21.31
CA CYS A 17 -12.95 -12.43 22.64
C CYS A 17 -12.63 -13.93 22.59
N VAL A 18 -13.49 -14.70 21.94
CA VAL A 18 -13.38 -16.16 21.84
C VAL A 18 -12.21 -16.57 20.93
N HIS A 19 -12.21 -16.13 19.66
CA HIS A 19 -11.25 -16.57 18.65
C HIS A 19 -9.88 -15.90 18.74
N GLY A 20 -9.83 -14.66 19.25
CA GLY A 20 -8.58 -13.92 19.44
C GLY A 20 -7.95 -14.22 20.80
N TYR A 21 -8.59 -13.73 21.87
CA TYR A 21 -7.98 -13.72 23.20
C TYR A 21 -8.03 -15.10 23.88
N SER A 22 -9.20 -15.70 24.05
CA SER A 22 -9.35 -16.98 24.76
C SER A 22 -8.63 -18.13 24.05
N THR A 23 -8.65 -18.15 22.71
CA THR A 23 -7.88 -19.14 21.93
C THR A 23 -6.37 -18.98 22.15
N ALA A 24 -5.85 -17.75 22.14
CA ALA A 24 -4.44 -17.48 22.40
C ALA A 24 -4.03 -17.90 23.83
N ALA A 25 -4.91 -17.72 24.82
CA ALA A 25 -4.66 -18.19 26.18
C ALA A 25 -4.51 -19.71 26.26
N LEU A 26 -5.42 -20.44 25.61
CA LEU A 26 -5.36 -21.91 25.55
C LEU A 26 -4.08 -22.40 24.87
N ARG A 27 -3.61 -21.73 23.81
CA ARG A 27 -2.33 -22.05 23.15
C ARG A 27 -1.14 -21.87 24.09
N LYS A 28 -1.08 -20.75 24.82
CA LYS A 28 -0.03 -20.49 25.81
C LYS A 28 -0.01 -21.57 26.89
N VAL A 29 -1.17 -21.90 27.44
CA VAL A 29 -1.27 -22.92 28.50
C VAL A 29 -0.93 -24.31 28.00
N PHE A 30 -1.42 -24.70 26.81
CA PHE A 30 -1.08 -25.98 26.21
C PHE A 30 0.44 -26.14 26.08
N LYS A 31 1.13 -25.15 25.50
CA LYS A 31 2.60 -25.17 25.38
C LYS A 31 3.28 -25.28 26.74
N HIS A 32 2.79 -24.55 27.74
CA HIS A 32 3.35 -24.58 29.09
C HIS A 32 3.23 -25.96 29.74
N GLU A 33 2.02 -26.54 29.74
CA GLU A 33 1.79 -27.86 30.35
C GLU A 33 2.53 -28.97 29.59
N TRP A 34 2.59 -28.90 28.25
CA TRP A 34 3.40 -29.82 27.46
C TRP A 34 4.87 -29.74 27.86
N ASN A 35 5.47 -28.55 27.85
CA ASN A 35 6.90 -28.37 28.14
C ASN A 35 7.26 -28.74 29.58
N LYS A 36 6.30 -28.65 30.50
CA LYS A 36 6.46 -29.09 31.89
C LYS A 36 6.50 -30.61 31.99
N LEU A 37 5.68 -31.33 31.24
CA LEU A 37 5.64 -32.80 31.23
C LEU A 37 6.79 -33.40 30.41
N TYR A 38 7.09 -32.81 29.27
CA TYR A 38 8.02 -33.32 28.26
C TYR A 38 9.24 -32.41 28.14
N THR A 39 10.02 -32.33 29.22
CA THR A 39 11.18 -31.42 29.31
C THR A 39 12.28 -31.73 28.29
N SER A 40 12.46 -33.00 27.93
CA SER A 40 13.41 -33.45 26.92
C SER A 40 12.91 -33.25 25.48
N THR A 41 11.60 -33.09 25.28
CA THR A 41 10.97 -32.89 23.97
C THR A 41 9.97 -31.73 24.01
N PRO A 42 10.46 -30.48 24.21
CA PRO A 42 9.61 -29.31 24.27
C PRO A 42 8.91 -29.06 22.94
N TRP A 43 7.74 -28.42 23.00
CA TRP A 43 6.89 -28.15 21.86
C TRP A 43 7.48 -27.12 20.90
N GLN A 44 7.70 -27.51 19.63
CA GLN A 44 8.40 -26.71 18.61
C GLN A 44 7.48 -26.11 17.54
N ASN A 45 6.17 -26.36 17.59
CA ASN A 45 5.21 -25.97 16.55
C ASN A 45 5.50 -26.58 15.17
N ASN A 46 5.83 -27.86 15.11
CA ASN A 46 6.12 -28.58 13.87
C ASN A 46 5.52 -29.99 13.89
N THR A 47 5.59 -30.66 12.74
CA THR A 47 5.07 -32.02 12.56
C THR A 47 5.69 -33.04 13.51
N THR A 48 6.93 -32.82 13.98
CA THR A 48 7.59 -33.67 14.98
C THR A 48 6.86 -33.62 16.33
N SER A 49 6.57 -32.42 16.85
CA SER A 49 5.79 -32.26 18.09
C SER A 49 4.38 -32.85 17.96
N GLY A 50 3.75 -32.65 16.79
CA GLY A 50 2.45 -33.25 16.49
C GLY A 50 2.47 -34.78 16.49
N SER A 51 3.52 -35.36 15.88
CA SER A 51 3.72 -36.82 15.84
C SER A 51 3.96 -37.41 17.23
N GLN A 52 4.69 -36.71 18.10
CA GLN A 52 4.89 -37.12 19.49
C GLN A 52 3.58 -37.18 20.26
N LEU A 53 2.77 -36.11 20.18
CA LEU A 53 1.44 -36.10 20.80
C LEU A 53 0.56 -37.23 20.27
N LEU A 54 0.51 -37.41 18.96
CA LEU A 54 -0.29 -38.49 18.36
C LEU A 54 0.25 -39.89 18.70
N GLY A 55 1.55 -40.03 18.99
CA GLY A 55 2.15 -41.25 19.51
C GLY A 55 1.59 -41.62 20.88
N GLU A 56 1.52 -40.64 21.80
CA GLU A 56 0.92 -40.81 23.12
C GLU A 56 -0.58 -41.17 23.04
N GLU A 57 -1.30 -40.60 22.08
CA GLU A 57 -2.72 -40.91 21.84
C GLU A 57 -2.95 -42.32 21.25
N LYS A 58 -1.94 -42.92 20.61
CA LYS A 58 -2.00 -44.27 20.02
C LYS A 58 -1.64 -45.38 21.01
N SER A 59 -1.24 -45.04 22.23
CA SER A 59 -0.84 -46.04 23.22
C SER A 59 -1.97 -47.06 23.45
N PRO A 60 -1.72 -48.39 23.32
CA PRO A 60 -2.75 -49.41 23.48
C PRO A 60 -3.43 -49.41 24.84
N LEU A 61 -2.74 -48.87 25.86
CA LEU A 61 -3.24 -48.72 27.23
C LEU A 61 -4.24 -47.56 27.38
N ARG A 62 -4.45 -46.76 26.33
CA ARG A 62 -5.23 -45.53 26.37
C ARG A 62 -6.23 -45.49 25.23
N HIS A 63 -7.52 -45.51 25.55
CA HIS A 63 -8.59 -45.44 24.54
C HIS A 63 -8.84 -43.98 24.12
N SER A 64 -8.05 -43.49 23.15
CA SER A 64 -8.27 -42.16 22.57
C SER A 64 -9.43 -42.16 21.57
N ARG A 65 -10.32 -41.17 21.69
CA ARG A 65 -11.42 -40.96 20.72
C ARG A 65 -10.91 -40.64 19.31
N LEU A 66 -9.66 -40.22 19.15
CA LEU A 66 -9.05 -39.99 17.83
C LEU A 66 -8.90 -41.27 17.00
N TYR A 67 -8.87 -42.42 17.67
CA TYR A 67 -8.62 -43.73 17.06
C TYR A 67 -9.74 -44.74 17.32
N ASP A 68 -10.76 -44.42 18.14
CA ASP A 68 -11.96 -45.25 18.26
C ASP A 68 -12.73 -45.23 16.92
N PRO A 69 -13.00 -46.40 16.29
CA PRO A 69 -13.70 -46.49 15.02
C PRO A 69 -15.07 -45.79 14.99
N ARG A 70 -15.74 -45.64 16.14
CA ARG A 70 -17.04 -44.96 16.24
C ARG A 70 -16.94 -43.45 16.09
N TYR A 71 -15.81 -42.85 16.48
CA TYR A 71 -15.64 -41.39 16.55
C TYR A 71 -14.55 -40.86 15.60
N CYS A 72 -13.70 -41.71 15.03
CA CYS A 72 -12.52 -41.29 14.26
C CYS A 72 -12.83 -40.35 13.09
N ASN A 73 -14.02 -40.48 12.49
CA ASN A 73 -14.49 -39.61 11.41
C ASN A 73 -14.84 -38.20 11.91
N GLU A 74 -15.54 -38.09 13.04
CA GLU A 74 -15.90 -36.80 13.66
C GLU A 74 -14.64 -36.04 14.11
N TYR A 75 -13.65 -36.76 14.64
CA TYR A 75 -12.40 -36.18 15.15
C TYR A 75 -11.31 -36.03 14.08
N ARG A 76 -11.61 -36.26 12.80
CA ARG A 76 -10.62 -36.18 11.71
C ARG A 76 -9.97 -34.79 11.61
N HIS A 77 -10.77 -33.73 11.75
CA HIS A 77 -10.27 -32.35 11.72
C HIS A 77 -9.30 -32.05 12.87
N ILE A 78 -9.65 -32.48 14.09
CA ILE A 78 -8.77 -32.38 15.28
C ILE A 78 -7.48 -33.15 15.03
N LYS A 79 -7.57 -34.38 14.55
CA LYS A 79 -6.39 -35.21 14.25
C LYS A 79 -5.46 -34.55 13.22
N ASN A 80 -6.01 -33.93 12.18
CA ASN A 80 -5.24 -33.20 11.19
C ASN A 80 -4.51 -32.00 11.81
N HIS A 81 -5.19 -31.19 12.63
CA HIS A 81 -4.56 -30.09 13.35
C HIS A 81 -3.45 -30.58 14.28
N LEU A 82 -3.71 -31.61 15.08
CA LEU A 82 -2.72 -32.21 15.98
C LEU A 82 -1.50 -32.73 15.20
N SER A 83 -1.71 -33.38 14.05
CA SER A 83 -0.62 -33.92 13.23
C SER A 83 0.31 -32.84 12.67
N SER A 84 -0.21 -31.65 12.36
CA SER A 84 0.61 -30.52 11.93
C SER A 84 1.54 -30.01 13.05
N GLY A 85 1.15 -30.23 14.30
CA GLY A 85 1.84 -29.79 15.51
C GLY A 85 1.99 -28.27 15.65
N ASN A 86 1.44 -27.46 14.75
CA ASN A 86 1.49 -26.00 14.86
C ASN A 86 0.25 -25.48 15.60
N VAL A 87 0.39 -25.14 16.89
CA VAL A 87 -0.75 -24.72 17.73
C VAL A 87 -1.36 -23.39 17.30
N GLU A 88 -0.63 -22.58 16.53
CA GLU A 88 -1.18 -21.33 15.99
C GLU A 88 -2.29 -21.57 14.97
N ASN A 89 -2.30 -22.75 14.35
CA ASN A 89 -3.34 -23.19 13.44
C ASN A 89 -4.46 -23.96 14.15
N TRP A 90 -4.34 -24.24 15.46
CA TRP A 90 -5.35 -24.97 16.19
C TRP A 90 -6.51 -24.05 16.56
N ASP A 91 -7.72 -24.54 16.28
CA ASP A 91 -8.96 -23.92 16.71
C ASP A 91 -9.29 -24.29 18.18
N ILE A 92 -10.34 -23.67 18.70
CA ILE A 92 -10.80 -23.87 20.08
C ILE A 92 -11.20 -25.33 20.33
N SER A 93 -11.83 -25.99 19.35
CA SER A 93 -12.22 -27.39 19.47
C SER A 93 -11.00 -28.30 19.65
N THR A 94 -9.95 -28.06 18.87
CA THR A 94 -8.68 -28.79 18.94
C THR A 94 -7.97 -28.53 20.27
N LEU A 95 -7.92 -27.28 20.73
CA LEU A 95 -7.29 -26.90 22.00
C LEU A 95 -8.06 -27.44 23.22
N ALA A 96 -9.39 -27.37 23.20
CA ALA A 96 -10.22 -27.97 24.23
C ALA A 96 -10.05 -29.48 24.26
N PHE A 97 -9.95 -30.13 23.09
CA PHE A 97 -9.61 -31.54 23.00
C PHE A 97 -8.25 -31.84 23.64
N ALA A 98 -7.22 -31.11 23.22
CA ALA A 98 -5.87 -31.30 23.72
C ALA A 98 -5.82 -31.17 25.25
N LEU A 99 -6.43 -30.13 25.83
CA LEU A 99 -6.35 -29.87 27.26
C LEU A 99 -7.25 -30.81 28.08
N ASN A 100 -8.48 -31.08 27.63
CA ASN A 100 -9.49 -31.76 28.43
C ASN A 100 -9.56 -33.27 28.20
N TYR A 101 -9.12 -33.75 27.03
CA TYR A 101 -9.32 -35.14 26.62
C TYR A 101 -8.04 -35.85 26.17
N SER A 102 -7.01 -35.13 25.73
CA SER A 102 -5.75 -35.75 25.32
C SER A 102 -5.16 -36.59 26.44
N HIS A 103 -4.79 -37.81 26.09
CA HIS A 103 -4.05 -38.72 26.95
C HIS A 103 -2.63 -38.24 27.20
N ALA A 104 -2.00 -37.54 26.24
CA ALA A 104 -0.65 -36.99 26.39
C ALA A 104 -0.56 -35.98 27.56
N LEU A 105 -1.65 -35.25 27.85
CA LEU A 105 -1.70 -34.30 28.97
C LEU A 105 -2.39 -34.85 30.23
N SER A 106 -2.75 -36.13 30.25
CA SER A 106 -3.38 -36.79 31.40
C SER A 106 -2.60 -36.59 32.72
N PRO A 107 -1.26 -36.73 32.77
CA PRO A 107 -0.52 -36.53 34.01
C PRO A 107 -0.61 -35.11 34.59
N ALA A 108 -0.78 -34.08 33.76
CA ALA A 108 -0.95 -32.70 34.22
C ALA A 108 -2.37 -32.42 34.74
N ARG A 109 -3.37 -33.17 34.26
CA ARG A 109 -4.80 -32.90 34.46
C ARG A 109 -5.29 -33.09 35.89
N ASP A 110 -4.74 -34.09 36.61
CA ASP A 110 -5.22 -34.44 37.96
C ASP A 110 -4.78 -33.46 39.04
N SER A 111 -3.78 -32.63 38.74
CA SER A 111 -3.33 -31.57 39.64
C SER A 111 -4.41 -30.50 39.87
N VAL A 112 -4.31 -29.76 40.99
CA VAL A 112 -5.20 -28.62 41.26
C VAL A 112 -5.20 -27.62 40.10
N ARG A 113 -4.02 -27.38 39.49
CA ARG A 113 -3.88 -26.51 38.31
C ARG A 113 -4.51 -27.14 37.07
N GLY A 114 -4.31 -28.44 36.84
CA GLY A 114 -4.91 -29.17 35.72
C GLY A 114 -6.44 -29.15 35.73
N LYS A 115 -7.04 -29.30 36.91
CA LYS A 115 -8.49 -29.17 37.10
C LYS A 115 -9.00 -27.76 36.78
N LYS A 116 -8.26 -26.72 37.20
CA LYS A 116 -8.56 -25.32 36.84
C LYS A 116 -8.48 -25.08 35.33
N ILE A 117 -7.43 -25.59 34.68
CA ILE A 117 -7.25 -25.50 33.22
C ILE A 117 -8.41 -26.19 32.49
N THR A 118 -8.78 -27.39 32.94
CA THR A 118 -9.88 -28.17 32.33
C THR A 118 -11.21 -27.43 32.44
N ARG A 119 -11.50 -26.88 33.63
CA ARG A 119 -12.70 -26.07 33.86
C ARG A 119 -12.73 -24.83 32.96
N ALA A 120 -11.63 -24.09 32.90
CA ALA A 120 -11.54 -22.89 32.06
C ALA A 120 -11.68 -23.20 30.57
N ALA A 121 -11.04 -24.26 30.08
CA ALA A 121 -11.16 -24.69 28.68
C ALA A 121 -12.59 -25.12 28.34
N ASN A 122 -13.30 -25.78 29.26
CA ASN A 122 -14.71 -26.11 29.10
C ASN A 122 -15.60 -24.86 29.06
N GLN A 123 -15.40 -23.90 29.97
CA GLN A 123 -16.16 -22.65 29.99
C GLN A 123 -15.98 -21.84 28.69
N ILE A 124 -14.75 -21.75 28.17
CA ILE A 124 -14.49 -21.08 26.88
C ILE A 124 -15.19 -21.80 25.73
N ARG A 125 -15.17 -23.14 25.73
CA ARG A 125 -15.85 -23.96 24.72
C ARG A 125 -17.38 -23.81 24.77
N GLU A 126 -17.95 -23.75 25.97
CA GLU A 126 -19.39 -23.55 26.19
C GLU A 126 -19.84 -22.19 25.63
N VAL A 127 -19.15 -21.10 25.99
CA VAL A 127 -19.44 -19.77 25.43
C VAL A 127 -19.32 -19.78 23.91
N ARG A 128 -18.26 -20.39 23.33
CA ARG A 128 -18.13 -20.52 21.87
C ARG A 128 -19.31 -21.26 21.25
N ASN A 129 -19.75 -22.34 21.87
CA ASN A 129 -20.79 -23.20 21.31
C ASN A 129 -22.16 -22.53 21.38
N GLU A 130 -22.54 -22.03 22.55
CA GLU A 130 -23.83 -21.36 22.76
C GLU A 130 -23.95 -20.10 21.90
N VAL A 131 -22.85 -19.36 21.77
CA VAL A 131 -22.93 -17.98 21.27
C VAL A 131 -22.45 -17.79 19.84
N LEU A 132 -21.65 -18.73 19.30
CA LEU A 132 -21.13 -18.62 17.93
C LEU A 132 -21.49 -19.81 17.06
N ALA A 133 -21.44 -21.04 17.60
CA ALA A 133 -21.67 -22.24 16.81
C ALA A 133 -23.17 -22.58 16.65
N HIS A 134 -23.99 -22.23 17.63
CA HIS A 134 -25.43 -22.52 17.66
C HIS A 134 -26.30 -21.27 17.74
N ALA A 135 -25.71 -20.08 17.52
CA ALA A 135 -26.47 -18.84 17.52
C ALA A 135 -27.49 -18.84 16.37
N SER A 136 -28.75 -18.60 16.69
CA SER A 136 -29.84 -18.47 15.73
C SER A 136 -29.91 -17.09 15.07
N SER A 137 -29.12 -16.13 15.55
CA SER A 137 -29.06 -14.75 15.08
C SER A 137 -27.66 -14.17 15.29
N THR A 138 -27.29 -13.17 14.49
CA THR A 138 -26.06 -12.40 14.63
C THR A 138 -26.21 -11.16 15.52
N SER A 139 -27.36 -10.99 16.18
CA SER A 139 -27.62 -9.91 17.16
C SER A 139 -27.54 -10.45 18.61
N MET A 140 -26.97 -9.64 19.50
CA MET A 140 -26.75 -9.95 20.91
C MET A 140 -27.06 -8.77 21.84
N SER A 141 -27.87 -9.03 22.88
CA SER A 141 -28.13 -8.04 23.94
C SER A 141 -26.89 -7.72 24.76
N ASP A 142 -26.86 -6.52 25.34
CA ASP A 142 -25.75 -6.07 26.20
C ASP A 142 -25.55 -6.99 27.42
N ASP A 143 -26.64 -7.43 28.07
CA ASP A 143 -26.57 -8.32 29.24
C ASP A 143 -25.96 -9.68 28.90
N SER A 144 -26.34 -10.23 27.74
CA SER A 144 -25.79 -11.50 27.25
C SER A 144 -24.32 -11.34 26.91
N PHE A 145 -23.96 -10.25 26.23
CA PHE A 145 -22.57 -9.91 25.93
C PHE A 145 -21.73 -9.80 27.20
N GLU A 146 -22.16 -9.00 28.17
CA GLU A 146 -21.44 -8.75 29.41
C GLU A 146 -21.23 -10.03 30.22
N THR A 147 -22.29 -10.85 30.34
CA THR A 147 -22.24 -12.13 31.05
C THR A 147 -21.23 -13.09 30.41
N ASN A 148 -21.25 -13.20 29.08
CA ASN A 148 -20.33 -14.07 28.35
C ASN A 148 -18.88 -13.59 28.45
N VAL A 149 -18.62 -12.28 28.29
CA VAL A 149 -17.26 -11.74 28.40
C VAL A 149 -16.71 -11.88 29.82
N LYS A 150 -17.51 -11.63 30.87
CA LYS A 150 -17.09 -11.88 32.27
C LYS A 150 -16.77 -13.36 32.51
N THR A 151 -17.52 -14.26 31.90
CA THR A 151 -17.24 -15.71 31.95
C THR A 151 -15.89 -16.02 31.29
N LEU A 152 -15.61 -15.44 30.12
CA LEU A 152 -14.33 -15.60 29.44
C LEU A 152 -13.16 -15.00 30.23
N ILE A 153 -13.34 -13.81 30.84
CA ILE A 153 -12.34 -13.19 31.71
C ILE A 153 -11.99 -14.12 32.86
N THR A 154 -13.00 -14.60 33.58
CA THR A 154 -12.83 -15.51 34.71
C THR A 154 -12.12 -16.80 34.28
N ALA A 155 -12.51 -17.38 33.15
CA ALA A 155 -11.87 -18.57 32.61
C ALA A 155 -10.39 -18.30 32.27
N VAL A 156 -10.08 -17.19 31.59
CA VAL A 156 -8.71 -16.87 31.19
C VAL A 156 -7.83 -16.47 32.39
N GLN A 157 -8.37 -15.83 33.42
CA GLN A 157 -7.65 -15.57 34.68
C GLN A 157 -7.32 -16.86 35.45
N ASN A 158 -8.09 -17.93 35.25
CA ASN A 158 -7.72 -19.25 35.78
C ASN A 158 -6.59 -19.93 34.97
N LEU A 159 -6.31 -19.44 33.76
CA LEU A 159 -5.27 -19.94 32.86
C LEU A 159 -3.96 -19.14 32.96
N LEU A 160 -4.08 -17.82 33.07
CA LEU A 160 -3.00 -16.84 32.99
C LEU A 160 -3.05 -15.88 34.18
N THR A 161 -1.94 -15.21 34.46
CA THR A 161 -1.90 -14.15 35.48
C THR A 161 -2.81 -12.99 35.09
N GLU A 162 -3.37 -12.29 36.07
CA GLU A 162 -4.22 -11.11 35.85
C GLU A 162 -3.55 -10.00 35.03
N PHE A 163 -2.21 -9.92 35.10
CA PHE A 163 -1.39 -8.98 34.34
C PHE A 163 -1.06 -9.44 32.92
N ASP A 164 -1.50 -10.63 32.48
CA ASP A 164 -1.24 -11.07 31.10
C ASP A 164 -2.00 -10.15 30.12
N PRO A 165 -1.34 -9.67 29.04
CA PRO A 165 -1.97 -8.80 28.05
C PRO A 165 -3.27 -9.36 27.46
N ILE A 166 -3.44 -10.68 27.44
CA ILE A 166 -4.67 -11.34 26.97
C ILE A 166 -5.84 -11.06 27.94
N VAL A 167 -5.60 -11.11 29.26
CA VAL A 167 -6.61 -10.79 30.28
C VAL A 167 -7.02 -9.32 30.16
N HIS A 168 -6.03 -8.43 30.00
CA HIS A 168 -6.30 -7.01 29.80
C HIS A 168 -7.11 -6.75 28.51
N GLY A 169 -6.78 -7.45 27.41
CA GLY A 169 -7.52 -7.37 26.16
C GLY A 169 -9.00 -7.75 26.30
N LEU A 170 -9.31 -8.76 27.12
CA LEU A 170 -10.70 -9.14 27.41
C LEU A 170 -11.45 -8.08 28.24
N TRP A 171 -10.80 -7.52 29.27
CA TRP A 171 -11.36 -6.42 30.05
C TRP A 171 -11.60 -5.17 29.20
N GLN A 172 -10.68 -4.85 28.29
CA GLN A 172 -10.87 -3.76 27.34
C GLN A 172 -12.08 -4.04 26.45
N MET A 173 -12.21 -5.24 25.90
CA MET A 173 -13.37 -5.59 25.08
C MET A 173 -14.68 -5.52 25.86
N LEU A 174 -14.70 -5.63 27.19
CA LEU A 174 -15.90 -5.45 28.01
C LEU A 174 -16.30 -3.98 28.16
N THR A 175 -15.32 -3.11 28.40
CA THR A 175 -15.53 -1.69 28.72
C THR A 175 -15.57 -0.77 27.49
N GLU A 176 -15.11 -1.25 26.34
CA GLU A 176 -15.03 -0.47 25.11
C GLU A 176 -16.43 -0.26 24.50
N GLY A 177 -17.03 0.93 24.68
CA GLY A 177 -18.35 1.28 24.14
C GLY A 177 -18.38 1.57 22.63
N GLU A 178 -17.21 1.66 22.00
CA GLU A 178 -17.05 1.96 20.58
C GLU A 178 -16.41 0.77 19.86
N PHE A 179 -17.02 0.26 18.80
CA PHE A 179 -16.40 -0.77 17.96
C PHE A 179 -15.34 -0.10 17.07
N THR A 180 -14.17 0.19 17.64
CA THR A 180 -13.08 0.83 16.88
C THR A 180 -12.53 -0.16 15.85
N THR A 181 -12.96 0.00 14.60
CA THR A 181 -12.22 -0.54 13.45
C THR A 181 -10.94 0.28 13.28
N ASN A 182 -10.05 -0.12 12.37
CA ASN A 182 -8.92 0.75 12.04
C ASN A 182 -9.39 2.09 11.40
N GLU A 183 -10.68 2.30 11.13
CA GLU A 183 -11.22 3.53 10.54
C GLU A 183 -11.38 4.66 11.59
N PRO A 184 -12.11 4.52 12.72
CA PRO A 184 -12.27 5.63 13.69
C PRO A 184 -10.98 5.99 14.40
N ARG A 185 -10.11 5.01 14.70
CA ARG A 185 -8.83 5.28 15.39
C ARG A 185 -7.86 6.06 14.51
N ASN A 186 -8.01 5.94 13.20
CA ASN A 186 -7.30 6.76 12.21
C ASN A 186 -7.97 8.12 12.05
N GLU A 187 -9.30 8.19 12.04
CA GLU A 187 -10.04 9.46 11.96
C GLU A 187 -9.86 10.34 13.20
N SER A 188 -9.95 9.82 14.43
CA SER A 188 -9.71 10.62 15.64
C SER A 188 -8.25 11.04 15.81
N LYS A 189 -7.30 10.23 15.34
CA LYS A 189 -5.89 10.67 15.21
C LYS A 189 -5.73 11.71 14.11
N CYS A 190 -6.47 11.60 13.01
CA CYS A 190 -6.47 12.58 11.94
C CYS A 190 -7.02 13.90 12.46
N LEU A 191 -8.19 13.90 13.11
CA LEU A 191 -8.83 15.08 13.70
C LEU A 191 -7.96 15.75 14.78
N LYS A 192 -7.28 14.99 15.63
CA LYS A 192 -6.30 15.57 16.58
C LYS A 192 -5.10 16.18 15.86
N ASN A 193 -4.55 15.51 14.85
CA ASN A 193 -3.45 16.06 14.04
C ASN A 193 -3.90 17.27 13.21
N ASP A 194 -5.15 17.29 12.73
CA ASP A 194 -5.75 18.38 11.95
C ASP A 194 -5.98 19.59 12.85
N HIS A 195 -6.42 19.37 14.10
CA HIS A 195 -6.55 20.43 15.10
C HIS A 195 -5.19 21.03 15.49
N ASP A 196 -4.14 20.21 15.59
CA ASP A 196 -2.77 20.68 15.86
C ASP A 196 -2.14 21.38 14.64
N ARG A 197 -2.51 20.98 13.41
CA ARG A 197 -2.12 21.64 12.15
C ARG A 197 -2.81 22.99 11.98
N LEU A 198 -4.13 23.07 12.18
CA LEU A 198 -4.88 24.34 12.13
C LEU A 198 -4.30 25.38 13.10
N ARG A 199 -3.98 24.96 14.33
CA ARG A 199 -3.35 25.83 15.33
C ARG A 199 -1.93 26.27 14.93
N SER A 200 -1.25 25.50 14.09
CA SER A 200 0.08 25.82 13.58
C SER A 200 0.01 26.72 12.34
N ASP A 201 -0.98 26.50 11.48
CA ASP A 201 -1.25 27.32 10.29
C ASP A 201 -1.75 28.72 10.68
N GLU A 202 -2.61 28.85 11.69
CA GLU A 202 -3.03 30.15 12.25
C GLU A 202 -1.81 30.97 12.73
N ARG A 203 -0.83 30.32 13.38
CA ARG A 203 0.41 30.99 13.83
C ARG A 203 1.30 31.42 12.67
N VAL A 204 1.29 30.68 11.56
CA VAL A 204 2.05 31.01 10.34
C VAL A 204 1.39 32.16 9.58
N VAL A 205 0.05 32.16 9.48
CA VAL A 205 -0.73 33.26 8.87
C VAL A 205 -0.50 34.56 9.63
N HIS A 206 -0.58 34.53 10.96
CA HIS A 206 -0.38 35.71 11.78
C HIS A 206 1.02 36.31 11.63
N LYS A 207 2.07 35.47 11.58
CA LYS A 207 3.44 35.92 11.28
C LYS A 207 3.61 36.53 9.89
N ARG A 208 2.81 36.08 8.92
CA ARG A 208 2.85 36.58 7.53
C ARG A 208 2.14 37.92 7.40
N GLU A 209 1.03 38.10 8.11
CA GLU A 209 0.32 39.39 8.23
C GLU A 209 1.19 40.45 8.90
N GLU A 210 1.89 40.13 9.98
CA GLU A 210 2.84 41.08 10.60
C GLU A 210 4.03 41.44 9.68
N ARG A 211 4.42 40.54 8.77
CA ARG A 211 5.49 40.83 7.79
C ARG A 211 4.97 41.77 6.69
N LEU A 212 3.76 41.53 6.19
CA LEU A 212 3.10 42.40 5.21
C LEU A 212 2.86 43.80 5.76
N GLY A 213 2.41 43.93 7.02
CA GLY A 213 2.25 45.23 7.69
C GLY A 213 3.57 46.02 7.84
N ARG A 214 4.70 45.32 8.01
CA ARG A 214 6.04 45.94 8.06
C ARG A 214 6.57 46.32 6.68
N GLU A 215 6.14 45.63 5.62
CA GLU A 215 6.52 45.94 4.24
C GLU A 215 5.70 47.10 3.69
N THR A 216 4.42 47.23 4.05
CA THR A 216 3.60 48.40 3.70
C THR A 216 4.10 49.69 4.36
N TRP A 217 4.56 49.63 5.61
CA TRP A 217 5.18 50.78 6.30
C TRP A 217 6.42 51.32 5.57
N LYS A 218 7.20 50.44 4.93
CA LYS A 218 8.42 50.83 4.19
C LYS A 218 8.15 51.50 2.84
N ILE A 219 6.94 51.37 2.30
CA ILE A 219 6.55 51.96 1.02
C ILE A 219 6.00 53.38 1.22
N GLU A 220 5.42 53.70 2.38
CA GLU A 220 4.89 55.04 2.68
C GLU A 220 5.98 56.07 3.07
N GLU A 221 7.22 55.65 3.38
CA GLU A 221 8.31 56.56 3.80
C GLU A 221 9.30 56.99 2.68
N ARG A 222 8.88 57.10 1.42
CA ARG A 222 9.70 57.79 0.38
C ARG A 222 9.15 59.20 0.10
N PRO A 223 9.88 60.29 0.43
CA PRO A 223 9.40 61.65 0.17
C PRO A 223 9.58 62.07 -1.29
N GLU A 224 8.56 62.75 -1.81
CA GLU A 224 8.54 63.43 -3.09
C GLU A 224 9.55 64.59 -3.16
N HIS A 225 10.30 64.70 -4.26
CA HIS A 225 10.99 65.94 -4.64
C HIS A 225 10.41 66.52 -5.94
N LYS A 226 9.39 67.36 -5.70
CA LYS A 226 9.04 68.64 -6.32
C LYS A 226 9.41 68.88 -7.80
N ARG A 227 8.37 68.86 -8.63
CA ARG A 227 8.21 69.71 -9.82
C ARG A 227 8.07 71.19 -9.42
N LYS A 228 8.75 72.09 -10.12
CA LYS A 228 8.27 73.46 -10.38
C LYS A 228 8.68 73.91 -11.80
N GLY A 229 7.70 73.88 -12.69
CA GLY A 229 7.20 75.01 -13.49
C GLY A 229 8.07 75.70 -14.57
N PRO A 230 7.47 76.17 -15.70
CA PRO A 230 8.16 76.62 -16.92
C PRO A 230 8.09 78.15 -17.17
N HIS A 231 9.01 78.71 -17.97
CA HIS A 231 8.85 79.80 -18.98
C HIS A 231 10.26 80.20 -19.52
N ARG A 232 10.52 80.13 -20.85
CA ARG A 232 10.60 81.21 -21.88
C ARG A 232 11.42 82.43 -21.45
N ASP A 233 12.31 83.05 -22.25
CA ASP A 233 12.53 83.10 -23.71
C ASP A 233 14.02 83.41 -23.97
N GLU A 234 14.54 83.02 -25.14
CA GLU A 234 15.09 83.95 -26.16
C GLU A 234 15.93 83.22 -27.23
N THR A 235 15.43 83.37 -28.46
CA THR A 235 16.12 83.63 -29.74
C THR A 235 17.48 83.02 -30.13
N ARG A 236 17.47 82.61 -31.41
CA ARG A 236 18.50 82.74 -32.48
C ARG A 236 19.40 81.53 -32.81
N LYS A 237 19.09 81.02 -34.01
CA LYS A 237 19.99 80.63 -35.13
C LYS A 237 20.81 79.34 -35.02
N SER A 238 20.76 78.62 -36.16
CA SER A 238 21.78 77.73 -36.74
C SER A 238 21.98 76.39 -36.02
N HIS A 239 22.12 75.22 -36.64
CA HIS A 239 22.00 74.64 -37.98
C HIS A 239 22.22 73.12 -37.76
N ARG A 240 21.56 72.26 -38.57
CA ARG A 240 22.03 71.01 -39.23
C ARG A 240 22.98 70.06 -38.45
N SER A 241 22.86 68.73 -38.50
CA SER A 241 22.32 67.80 -39.51
C SER A 241 22.38 66.36 -38.96
N ASP A 242 21.47 65.50 -39.43
CA ASP A 242 21.72 64.14 -39.98
C ASP A 242 22.45 63.08 -39.13
N GLN A 243 22.12 61.78 -39.13
CA GLN A 243 21.56 60.87 -40.15
C GLN A 243 21.22 59.53 -39.42
N SER A 244 20.02 58.95 -39.59
CA SER A 244 19.74 57.72 -40.40
C SER A 244 19.99 56.36 -39.68
N LYS A 245 19.28 55.23 -39.87
CA LYS A 245 18.01 54.83 -40.52
C LYS A 245 17.84 53.29 -40.35
N THR A 246 16.59 52.81 -40.14
CA THR A 246 15.92 51.55 -40.64
C THR A 246 16.49 50.14 -40.33
N ALA A 247 15.69 49.19 -39.77
CA ALA A 247 14.76 48.20 -40.41
C ALA A 247 15.51 47.12 -41.22
N SER A 248 15.17 45.83 -41.36
CA SER A 248 14.10 44.89 -40.95
C SER A 248 14.45 43.51 -41.58
N ASN A 249 13.92 42.41 -41.04
CA ASN A 249 13.63 41.11 -41.70
C ASN A 249 14.73 40.04 -41.96
N LEU A 250 14.38 38.82 -41.50
CA LEU A 250 14.79 37.41 -41.79
C LEU A 250 15.00 37.03 -43.28
N PRO A 251 15.36 35.79 -43.73
CA PRO A 251 15.90 34.54 -43.08
C PRO A 251 16.95 33.71 -43.92
N ARG A 252 17.29 32.49 -43.40
CA ARG A 252 17.64 31.18 -44.07
C ARG A 252 19.10 30.73 -44.27
N HIS A 253 19.32 29.46 -43.84
CA HIS A 253 20.17 28.33 -44.33
C HIS A 253 21.56 28.64 -44.91
N GLU A 254 22.67 27.97 -44.56
CA GLU A 254 23.02 26.59 -44.94
C GLU A 254 24.40 26.16 -44.37
N ILE A 255 24.62 24.85 -44.44
CA ILE A 255 25.71 23.94 -44.07
C ILE A 255 27.17 24.41 -44.32
N THR A 256 28.10 24.09 -43.40
CA THR A 256 29.45 23.58 -43.75
C THR A 256 30.14 22.89 -42.57
N GLU A 257 30.83 21.78 -42.89
CA GLU A 257 31.54 20.82 -42.05
C GLU A 257 32.87 21.36 -41.47
N SER A 258 33.26 20.91 -40.27
CA SER A 258 34.64 20.48 -39.92
C SER A 258 34.72 19.97 -38.46
N GLU A 259 35.13 18.70 -38.30
CA GLU A 259 35.52 17.98 -37.06
C GLU A 259 36.84 18.52 -36.42
N PRO A 260 37.41 17.90 -35.36
CA PRO A 260 36.83 17.46 -34.09
C PRO A 260 37.63 18.04 -32.89
N TYR A 261 36.97 18.34 -31.77
CA TYR A 261 37.67 18.56 -30.50
C TYR A 261 37.16 17.57 -29.45
N THR A 262 37.92 16.50 -29.30
CA THR A 262 37.90 15.55 -28.18
C THR A 262 38.02 16.30 -26.86
N LYS A 263 36.99 16.20 -26.02
CA LYS A 263 37.14 16.27 -24.55
C LYS A 263 36.41 15.07 -23.96
N GLU A 264 37.26 14.19 -23.45
CA GLU A 264 37.00 12.99 -22.68
C GLU A 264 35.70 13.05 -21.87
N SER A 265 34.73 12.25 -22.31
CA SER A 265 33.67 11.77 -21.44
C SER A 265 34.33 10.95 -20.34
N ALA A 266 34.27 11.43 -19.10
CA ALA A 266 34.55 10.62 -17.94
C ALA A 266 33.51 9.50 -17.90
N THR A 267 33.86 8.37 -18.50
CA THR A 267 33.14 7.10 -18.44
C THR A 267 32.85 6.78 -16.97
N THR A 268 31.59 6.88 -16.59
CA THR A 268 31.03 6.25 -15.39
C THR A 268 31.45 4.78 -15.40
N PRO A 269 31.88 4.19 -14.26
CA PRO A 269 32.35 2.81 -14.26
C PRO A 269 31.21 1.92 -14.72
N ILE A 270 31.42 1.21 -15.83
CA ILE A 270 30.53 0.14 -16.28
C ILE A 270 30.57 -0.90 -15.17
N TYR A 271 29.50 -0.96 -14.37
CA TYR A 271 29.30 -2.02 -13.38
C TYR A 271 29.39 -3.34 -14.15
N GLN A 272 30.41 -4.16 -13.87
CA GLN A 272 30.52 -5.49 -14.43
C GLN A 272 29.33 -6.31 -13.93
N VAL A 273 28.34 -6.50 -14.80
CA VAL A 273 27.19 -7.38 -14.56
C VAL A 273 27.71 -8.81 -14.68
N PRO A 274 27.53 -9.67 -13.65
CA PRO A 274 27.89 -11.07 -13.79
C PRO A 274 27.03 -11.71 -14.90
N PRO A 275 27.54 -12.68 -15.69
CA PRO A 275 26.71 -13.38 -16.67
C PRO A 275 25.84 -14.46 -16.00
N LYS A 276 24.53 -14.47 -16.30
CA LYS A 276 23.51 -15.44 -15.82
C LYS A 276 23.56 -15.75 -14.32
N TRP A 277 22.81 -14.97 -13.56
CA TRP A 277 22.74 -15.11 -12.11
C TRP A 277 21.30 -15.14 -11.62
N LYS A 278 21.13 -15.80 -10.47
CA LYS A 278 19.92 -15.80 -9.67
C LYS A 278 20.26 -15.20 -8.31
N LEU A 279 19.49 -14.20 -7.89
CA LEU A 279 19.75 -13.49 -6.64
C LEU A 279 19.01 -14.13 -5.48
N ASP A 280 19.75 -14.83 -4.63
CA ASP A 280 19.21 -15.45 -3.41
C ASP A 280 18.47 -14.44 -2.53
N ILE A 281 18.91 -13.18 -2.50
CA ILE A 281 18.25 -12.12 -1.72
C ILE A 281 16.76 -11.98 -2.05
N LEU A 282 16.36 -12.18 -3.31
CA LEU A 282 14.97 -12.03 -3.76
C LEU A 282 14.04 -13.09 -3.15
N THR A 283 14.61 -14.22 -2.71
CA THR A 283 13.87 -15.30 -2.03
C THR A 283 13.98 -15.23 -0.51
N ARG A 284 14.80 -14.32 0.06
CA ARG A 284 14.97 -14.21 1.51
C ARG A 284 13.67 -13.70 2.14
N ARG A 285 13.13 -14.44 3.12
CA ARG A 285 11.88 -14.07 3.85
C ARG A 285 11.89 -12.65 4.41
N LYS A 286 13.05 -12.17 4.89
CA LYS A 286 13.19 -10.80 5.43
C LYS A 286 13.07 -9.74 4.34
N TYR A 287 13.59 -10.02 3.15
CA TYR A 287 13.46 -9.16 1.98
C TYR A 287 12.02 -9.14 1.46
N ILE A 288 11.38 -10.32 1.31
CA ILE A 288 9.97 -10.41 0.91
C ILE A 288 9.07 -9.62 1.89
N LYS A 289 9.28 -9.81 3.20
CA LYS A 289 8.57 -9.03 4.22
C LYS A 289 8.76 -7.52 4.08
N LEU A 290 9.99 -7.06 3.79
CA LEU A 290 10.27 -5.65 3.55
C LEU A 290 9.38 -5.14 2.40
N MET A 291 9.43 -5.80 1.24
CA MET A 291 8.74 -5.36 0.03
C MET A 291 7.21 -5.42 0.18
N ASP A 292 6.67 -6.55 0.64
CA ASP A 292 5.21 -6.72 0.76
C ASP A 292 4.61 -5.74 1.77
N SER A 293 5.26 -5.59 2.93
CA SER A 293 4.74 -4.72 3.99
C SER A 293 4.92 -3.25 3.65
N SER A 294 6.04 -2.86 3.01
CA SER A 294 6.24 -1.46 2.59
C SER A 294 5.23 -1.07 1.53
N ASN A 295 5.03 -1.92 0.51
CA ASN A 295 4.04 -1.70 -0.54
C ASN A 295 2.63 -1.64 0.06
N PHE A 296 2.25 -2.60 0.90
CA PHE A 296 0.93 -2.59 1.55
C PHE A 296 0.68 -1.28 2.31
N LEU A 297 1.64 -0.85 3.13
CA LEU A 297 1.48 0.38 3.91
C LEU A 297 1.46 1.62 3.01
N SER A 298 2.27 1.68 1.96
CA SER A 298 2.38 2.84 1.08
C SER A 298 1.15 3.01 0.19
N PHE A 299 0.64 1.93 -0.40
CA PHE A 299 -0.56 1.94 -1.26
C PHE A 299 -1.86 2.19 -0.46
N ASN A 300 -1.84 2.00 0.85
CA ASN A 300 -2.93 2.32 1.79
C ASN A 300 -2.69 3.60 2.59
N PHE A 301 -1.78 4.48 2.15
CA PHE A 301 -1.53 5.80 2.76
C PHE A 301 -1.14 5.75 4.25
N CYS A 302 -0.60 4.63 4.73
CA CYS A 302 -0.21 4.40 6.12
C CYS A 302 1.21 4.92 6.42
N TRP A 303 1.44 6.22 6.17
CA TRP A 303 2.79 6.81 6.12
C TRP A 303 3.60 6.70 7.41
N ARG A 304 2.99 6.99 8.58
CA ARG A 304 3.68 6.87 9.86
C ARG A 304 4.03 5.41 10.19
N GLY A 305 3.14 4.48 9.85
CA GLY A 305 3.37 3.05 9.99
C GLY A 305 4.52 2.59 9.09
N LEU A 306 4.56 3.08 7.85
CA LEU A 306 5.62 2.81 6.89
C LEU A 306 6.98 3.33 7.37
N GLU A 307 7.05 4.58 7.82
CA GLU A 307 8.29 5.17 8.36
C GLU A 307 8.84 4.35 9.54
N ASN A 308 7.98 4.00 10.49
CA ASN A 308 8.36 3.15 11.63
C ASN A 308 8.80 1.75 11.20
N PHE A 309 8.09 1.15 10.24
CA PHE A 309 8.42 -0.17 9.72
C PHE A 309 9.79 -0.20 9.04
N LEU A 310 10.08 0.77 8.17
CA LEU A 310 11.34 0.87 7.43
C LEU A 310 12.53 1.17 8.36
N GLN A 311 12.33 1.89 9.47
CA GLN A 311 13.37 2.09 10.49
C GLN A 311 13.85 0.77 11.11
N GLY A 312 13.00 -0.26 11.18
CA GLY A 312 13.36 -1.59 11.69
C GLY A 312 14.39 -2.35 10.84
N PHE A 313 14.79 -1.82 9.68
CA PHE A 313 15.80 -2.39 8.80
C PHE A 313 17.15 -1.66 8.85
N ARG A 314 17.28 -0.61 9.67
CA ARG A 314 18.57 0.08 9.89
C ARG A 314 19.61 -0.85 10.51
N GLY A 315 20.86 -0.76 10.06
CA GLY A 315 21.97 -1.58 10.56
C GLY A 315 22.06 -2.98 9.94
N ASN A 316 21.24 -3.30 8.94
CA ASN A 316 21.32 -4.56 8.19
C ASN A 316 21.94 -4.30 6.82
N ALA A 317 23.26 -4.40 6.71
CA ALA A 317 24.01 -3.99 5.51
C ALA A 317 23.44 -4.55 4.18
N GLY A 318 22.95 -5.79 4.16
CA GLY A 318 22.42 -6.43 2.95
C GLY A 318 20.99 -6.05 2.56
N ILE A 319 20.19 -5.45 3.45
CA ILE A 319 18.77 -5.10 3.19
C ILE A 319 18.47 -3.61 3.41
N GLU A 320 19.30 -2.90 4.17
CA GLU A 320 19.11 -1.49 4.52
C GLU A 320 18.97 -0.59 3.29
N ILE A 321 19.78 -0.84 2.25
CA ILE A 321 19.70 -0.05 1.01
C ILE A 321 18.33 -0.16 0.35
N PHE A 322 17.72 -1.34 0.33
CA PHE A 322 16.37 -1.53 -0.23
C PHE A 322 15.30 -0.87 0.64
N ALA A 323 15.45 -0.85 1.96
CA ALA A 323 14.55 -0.09 2.83
C ALA A 323 14.65 1.42 2.62
N ARG A 324 15.85 1.93 2.32
CA ARG A 324 16.06 3.34 1.96
C ARG A 324 15.49 3.66 0.57
N ILE A 325 15.60 2.76 -0.41
CA ILE A 325 14.93 2.88 -1.71
C ILE A 325 13.41 2.94 -1.52
N GLN A 326 12.82 2.05 -0.70
CA GLN A 326 11.40 2.08 -0.36
C GLN A 326 10.97 3.39 0.32
N SER A 327 11.85 3.98 1.14
CA SER A 327 11.61 5.31 1.72
C SER A 327 11.53 6.39 0.65
N ALA A 328 12.40 6.34 -0.37
CA ALA A 328 12.35 7.26 -1.50
C ALA A 328 11.09 7.06 -2.36
N CYS A 329 10.67 5.82 -2.62
CA CYS A 329 9.39 5.53 -3.29
C CYS A 329 8.21 6.13 -2.52
N ALA A 330 8.21 6.01 -1.19
CA ALA A 330 7.17 6.59 -0.35
C ALA A 330 7.12 8.12 -0.42
N LEU A 331 8.27 8.79 -0.55
CA LEU A 331 8.33 10.24 -0.78
C LEU A 331 7.69 10.61 -2.12
N ASN A 332 7.99 9.87 -3.19
CA ASN A 332 7.37 10.09 -4.49
C ASN A 332 5.83 9.99 -4.41
N GLN A 333 5.37 8.89 -3.79
CA GLN A 333 3.95 8.61 -3.58
C GLN A 333 3.24 9.62 -2.69
N ARG A 334 3.96 10.47 -1.96
CA ARG A 334 3.43 11.59 -1.15
C ARG A 334 3.54 12.94 -1.86
N SER A 335 3.78 12.92 -3.17
CA SER A 335 4.06 14.12 -3.97
C SER A 335 5.29 14.91 -3.55
N ARG A 336 6.28 14.27 -2.91
CA ARG A 336 7.57 14.87 -2.53
C ARG A 336 8.67 14.43 -3.49
N LYS A 337 8.51 14.79 -4.78
CA LYS A 337 9.34 14.31 -5.89
C LYS A 337 10.80 14.73 -5.77
N GLU A 338 11.05 16.00 -5.46
CA GLU A 338 12.42 16.53 -5.29
C GLU A 338 13.18 15.83 -4.15
N GLU A 339 12.50 15.59 -3.03
CA GLU A 339 13.09 14.88 -1.89
C GLU A 339 13.38 13.41 -2.20
N SER A 340 12.49 12.78 -2.97
CA SER A 340 12.68 11.42 -3.47
C SER A 340 13.94 11.35 -4.36
N LEU A 341 14.07 12.24 -5.35
CA LEU A 341 15.26 12.31 -6.21
C LEU A 341 16.53 12.59 -5.42
N LYS A 342 16.50 13.54 -4.48
CA LYS A 342 17.64 13.84 -3.62
C LYS A 342 18.07 12.62 -2.80
N MET A 343 17.10 11.88 -2.26
CA MET A 343 17.36 10.65 -1.52
C MET A 343 17.95 9.57 -2.42
N LEU A 344 17.38 9.32 -3.59
CA LEU A 344 17.85 8.34 -4.57
C LEU A 344 19.28 8.64 -5.03
N ASN A 345 19.58 9.88 -5.39
CA ASN A 345 20.93 10.32 -5.74
C ASN A 345 21.92 10.10 -4.59
N GLY A 346 21.50 10.38 -3.35
CA GLY A 346 22.30 10.13 -2.16
C GLY A 346 22.54 8.65 -1.85
N LEU A 347 21.82 7.72 -2.49
CA LEU A 347 22.03 6.27 -2.33
C LEU A 347 23.04 5.69 -3.33
N ILE A 348 23.30 6.37 -4.44
CA ILE A 348 24.20 5.89 -5.51
C ILE A 348 25.60 5.54 -4.98
N PRO A 349 26.26 6.36 -4.13
CA PRO A 349 27.59 6.02 -3.61
C PRO A 349 27.64 4.73 -2.77
N PHE A 350 26.49 4.22 -2.33
CA PHE A 350 26.39 2.99 -1.54
C PHE A 350 26.16 1.74 -2.41
N CYS A 351 26.21 1.84 -3.74
CA CYS A 351 25.91 0.76 -4.68
C CYS A 351 27.14 0.13 -5.35
N GLY A 352 28.36 0.40 -4.87
CA GLY A 352 29.60 -0.08 -5.48
C GLY A 352 29.65 -1.60 -5.75
N SER A 353 30.45 -2.00 -6.74
CA SER A 353 30.64 -3.40 -7.18
C SER A 353 31.00 -4.36 -6.05
N ASP A 354 31.73 -3.85 -5.06
CA ASP A 354 32.27 -4.66 -3.95
C ASP A 354 31.23 -4.92 -2.85
N ARG A 355 30.00 -4.38 -3.00
CA ARG A 355 28.92 -4.55 -2.04
C ARG A 355 27.95 -5.64 -2.49
N GLU A 356 27.53 -6.48 -1.55
CA GLU A 356 26.52 -7.52 -1.76
C GLU A 356 25.26 -6.89 -2.38
N ASN A 357 24.89 -7.31 -3.59
CA ASN A 357 23.74 -6.80 -4.36
C ASN A 357 23.81 -5.30 -4.73
N GLY A 358 25.00 -4.69 -4.75
CA GLY A 358 25.18 -3.27 -5.10
C GLY A 358 24.64 -2.91 -6.49
N PHE A 359 24.92 -3.74 -7.49
CA PHE A 359 24.39 -3.55 -8.85
C PHE A 359 22.85 -3.61 -8.91
N LEU A 360 22.22 -4.53 -8.15
CA LEU A 360 20.76 -4.65 -8.06
C LEU A 360 20.16 -3.39 -7.42
N ALA A 361 20.78 -2.92 -6.33
CA ALA A 361 20.34 -1.68 -5.67
C ALA A 361 20.45 -0.48 -6.62
N TYR A 362 21.53 -0.39 -7.41
CA TYR A 362 21.68 0.67 -8.40
C TYR A 362 20.60 0.59 -9.50
N ALA A 363 20.34 -0.60 -10.05
CA ALA A 363 19.27 -0.79 -11.03
C ALA A 363 17.90 -0.36 -10.48
N ARG A 364 17.60 -0.68 -9.22
CA ARG A 364 16.35 -0.25 -8.57
C ARG A 364 16.26 1.24 -8.31
N ILE A 365 17.37 1.88 -7.94
CA ILE A 365 17.44 3.34 -7.86
C ILE A 365 17.04 3.94 -9.20
N ARG A 366 17.53 3.38 -10.30
CA ARG A 366 17.26 3.85 -11.67
C ARG A 366 15.80 3.66 -12.07
N ILE A 367 15.21 2.51 -11.76
CA ILE A 367 13.76 2.25 -11.92
C ILE A 367 12.95 3.29 -11.13
N CYS A 368 13.32 3.55 -9.87
CA CYS A 368 12.62 4.53 -9.04
C CYS A 368 12.78 5.96 -9.57
N MET A 369 13.98 6.33 -10.04
CA MET A 369 14.22 7.63 -10.68
C MET A 369 13.38 7.79 -11.93
N ALA A 370 13.25 6.74 -12.76
CA ALA A 370 12.38 6.76 -13.94
C ALA A 370 10.94 7.12 -13.57
N LEU A 371 10.37 6.48 -12.54
CA LEU A 371 9.02 6.78 -12.05
C LEU A 371 8.88 8.21 -11.53
N VAL A 372 9.87 8.71 -10.77
CA VAL A 372 9.82 10.08 -10.21
C VAL A 372 9.96 11.13 -11.31
N LEU A 373 10.86 10.92 -12.27
CA LEU A 373 11.06 11.83 -13.40
C LEU A 373 9.82 11.88 -14.31
N HIS A 374 9.19 10.73 -14.54
CA HIS A 374 7.90 10.65 -15.22
C HIS A 374 6.84 11.50 -14.49
N ASP A 375 6.72 11.36 -13.17
CA ASP A 375 5.72 12.10 -12.37
C ASP A 375 5.92 13.63 -12.39
N ILE A 376 7.09 14.13 -12.80
CA ILE A 376 7.39 15.56 -12.98
C ILE A 376 7.47 15.97 -14.47
N GLY A 377 7.06 15.11 -15.40
CA GLY A 377 6.96 15.41 -16.83
C GLY A 377 8.29 15.34 -17.60
N LYS A 378 9.31 14.69 -17.04
CA LYS A 378 10.62 14.50 -17.69
C LYS A 378 10.73 13.13 -18.36
N ASP A 379 9.82 12.83 -19.28
CA ASP A 379 9.62 11.49 -19.82
C ASP A 379 10.81 10.93 -20.62
N GLU A 380 11.60 11.77 -21.32
CA GLU A 380 12.81 11.31 -22.04
C GLU A 380 13.93 10.88 -21.08
N GLU A 381 14.15 11.67 -20.02
CA GLU A 381 15.12 11.34 -18.96
C GLU A 381 14.66 10.10 -18.18
N ALA A 382 13.35 10.01 -17.91
CA ALA A 382 12.74 8.84 -17.27
C ALA A 382 12.96 7.56 -18.09
N LEU A 383 12.75 7.63 -19.41
CA LEU A 383 12.93 6.48 -20.30
C LEU A 383 14.40 6.03 -20.33
N THR A 384 15.32 6.98 -20.37
CA THR A 384 16.77 6.70 -20.31
C THR A 384 17.11 5.86 -19.07
N HIS A 385 16.61 6.23 -17.89
CA HIS A 385 16.84 5.46 -16.67
C HIS A 385 16.19 4.08 -16.67
N ALA A 386 15.00 3.95 -17.25
CA ALA A 386 14.34 2.65 -17.39
C ALA A 386 15.12 1.73 -18.35
N ASP A 387 15.63 2.27 -19.46
CA ASP A 387 16.45 1.54 -20.43
C ASP A 387 17.80 1.12 -19.82
N GLU A 388 18.46 2.01 -19.09
CA GLU A 388 19.71 1.69 -18.38
C GLU A 388 19.50 0.58 -17.35
N ALA A 389 18.41 0.61 -16.58
CA ALA A 389 18.07 -0.45 -15.64
C ALA A 389 17.77 -1.80 -16.35
N GLU A 390 17.10 -1.76 -17.50
CA GLU A 390 16.84 -2.95 -18.31
C GLU A 390 18.13 -3.58 -18.84
N ILE A 391 19.04 -2.76 -19.39
CA ILE A 391 20.35 -3.21 -19.87
C ILE A 391 21.13 -3.89 -18.74
N MET A 392 21.18 -3.24 -17.58
CA MET A 392 21.87 -3.77 -16.39
C MET A 392 21.35 -5.13 -15.91
N LEU A 393 20.04 -5.38 -16.07
CA LEU A 393 19.39 -6.58 -15.55
C LEU A 393 19.11 -7.63 -16.63
N SER A 394 19.49 -7.34 -17.89
CA SER A 394 19.15 -8.16 -19.07
C SER A 394 19.69 -9.59 -19.02
N GLU A 395 20.81 -9.82 -18.32
CA GLU A 395 21.45 -11.13 -18.21
C GLU A 395 21.02 -11.94 -16.98
N GLY A 396 20.23 -11.36 -16.05
CA GLY A 396 19.87 -11.97 -14.77
C GLY A 396 18.40 -12.43 -14.66
N GLU A 397 18.13 -13.38 -13.77
CA GLU A 397 16.75 -13.78 -13.41
C GLU A 397 16.12 -12.78 -12.42
N CYS A 398 15.86 -11.57 -12.89
CA CYS A 398 15.34 -10.44 -12.11
C CYS A 398 13.89 -10.09 -12.44
N TYR A 399 13.00 -11.09 -12.46
CA TYR A 399 11.60 -10.90 -12.87
C TYR A 399 10.86 -9.82 -12.09
N GLU A 400 11.18 -9.63 -10.80
CA GLU A 400 10.59 -8.57 -9.97
C GLU A 400 10.89 -7.18 -10.54
N ASP A 401 12.13 -6.94 -10.93
CA ASP A 401 12.60 -5.67 -11.45
C ASP A 401 12.14 -5.47 -12.90
N SER A 402 12.09 -6.54 -13.70
CA SER A 402 11.52 -6.52 -15.05
C SER A 402 10.04 -6.11 -15.06
N ILE A 403 9.26 -6.52 -14.05
CA ILE A 403 7.87 -6.06 -13.89
C ILE A 403 7.84 -4.54 -13.70
N GLU A 404 8.67 -4.00 -12.81
CA GLU A 404 8.71 -2.56 -12.52
C GLU A 404 9.22 -1.74 -13.71
N ILE A 405 10.21 -2.25 -14.45
CA ILE A 405 10.72 -1.62 -15.68
C ILE A 405 9.61 -1.52 -16.72
N HIS A 406 8.91 -2.62 -17.00
CA HIS A 406 7.82 -2.59 -17.97
C HIS A 406 6.64 -1.73 -17.51
N ASN A 407 6.31 -1.74 -16.22
CA ASN A 407 5.34 -0.81 -15.64
C ASN A 407 5.76 0.65 -15.87
N ALA A 408 7.01 1.01 -15.56
CA ALA A 408 7.54 2.35 -15.77
C ALA A 408 7.50 2.77 -17.25
N LYS A 409 8.03 1.93 -18.16
CA LYS A 409 8.04 2.20 -19.61
C LYS A 409 6.64 2.40 -20.17
N GLY A 410 5.68 1.55 -19.80
CA GLY A 410 4.30 1.70 -20.24
C GLY A 410 3.69 3.02 -19.77
N ASN A 411 3.95 3.43 -18.53
CA ASN A 411 3.45 4.70 -17.99
C ASN A 411 4.11 5.93 -18.64
N ILE A 412 5.42 5.87 -18.89
CA ILE A 412 6.17 6.92 -19.58
C ILE A 412 5.64 7.10 -21.01
N ILE A 413 5.41 6.01 -21.75
CA ILE A 413 4.85 6.11 -23.12
C ILE A 413 3.43 6.68 -23.08
N LEU A 414 2.61 6.27 -22.11
CA LEU A 414 1.27 6.79 -21.88
C LEU A 414 1.26 8.31 -21.58
N SER A 415 2.39 8.87 -21.18
CA SER A 415 2.58 10.30 -20.89
C SER A 415 2.97 11.15 -22.10
N ARG A 416 3.70 10.59 -23.07
CA ARG A 416 4.36 11.31 -24.18
C ARG A 416 3.41 11.91 -25.25
N ARG A 417 2.10 11.98 -24.96
CA ARG A 417 1.06 12.77 -25.68
C ARG A 417 0.88 12.52 -27.19
N LYS A 418 1.28 11.37 -27.72
CA LYS A 418 1.12 11.10 -29.16
C LYS A 418 -0.15 10.37 -29.54
N ASN A 419 -0.79 9.66 -28.60
CA ASN A 419 -2.01 8.84 -28.81
C ASN A 419 -2.05 8.13 -30.17
N SER A 420 -0.88 7.71 -30.65
CA SER A 420 -0.82 7.02 -31.92
C SER A 420 -1.23 5.57 -31.68
N THR A 421 -1.77 4.92 -32.70
CA THR A 421 -2.02 3.48 -32.65
C THR A 421 -0.75 2.71 -32.26
N GLU A 422 0.42 3.20 -32.67
CA GLU A 422 1.71 2.62 -32.32
C GLU A 422 2.03 2.78 -30.83
N ASP A 423 1.82 3.95 -30.24
CA ASP A 423 2.02 4.14 -28.79
C ASP A 423 1.06 3.27 -27.98
N ARG A 424 -0.20 3.16 -28.41
CA ARG A 424 -1.19 2.29 -27.76
C ARG A 424 -0.70 0.83 -27.74
N LYS A 425 -0.21 0.33 -28.88
CA LYS A 425 0.37 -1.02 -28.98
C LYS A 425 1.57 -1.19 -28.05
N ARG A 426 2.48 -0.20 -28.00
CA ARG A 426 3.67 -0.24 -27.14
C ARG A 426 3.34 -0.21 -25.65
N VAL A 427 2.36 0.61 -25.23
CA VAL A 427 1.87 0.63 -23.85
C VAL A 427 1.29 -0.74 -23.47
N LEU A 428 0.40 -1.29 -24.29
CA LEU A 428 -0.20 -2.60 -24.05
C LEU A 428 0.83 -3.72 -24.04
N TYR A 429 1.84 -3.67 -24.92
CA TYR A 429 2.97 -4.60 -24.92
C TYR A 429 3.67 -4.63 -23.56
N HIS A 430 4.05 -3.47 -23.02
CA HIS A 430 4.74 -3.39 -21.73
C HIS A 430 3.85 -3.86 -20.58
N PHE A 431 2.58 -3.46 -20.54
CA PHE A 431 1.67 -3.91 -19.48
C PHE A 431 1.41 -5.41 -19.54
N ASN A 432 1.26 -5.99 -20.73
CA ASN A 432 1.12 -7.45 -20.88
C ASN A 432 2.38 -8.18 -20.43
N LYS A 433 3.57 -7.68 -20.79
CA LYS A 433 4.85 -8.26 -20.35
C LYS A 433 4.99 -8.22 -18.83
N ALA A 434 4.63 -7.11 -18.19
CA ALA A 434 4.62 -7.02 -16.72
C ALA A 434 3.66 -8.06 -16.09
N LEU A 435 2.44 -8.20 -16.63
CA LEU A 435 1.45 -9.15 -16.14
C LEU A 435 1.91 -10.62 -16.28
N GLU A 436 2.53 -10.99 -17.39
CA GLU A 436 3.10 -12.33 -17.62
C GLU A 436 4.17 -12.70 -16.58
N LEU A 437 4.91 -11.71 -16.08
CA LEU A 437 5.99 -11.90 -15.12
C LEU A 437 5.50 -11.92 -13.66
N CYS A 438 4.34 -11.35 -13.35
CA CYS A 438 3.79 -11.30 -11.98
C CYS A 438 3.61 -12.69 -11.33
N GLU A 439 3.35 -13.74 -12.12
CA GLU A 439 3.18 -15.11 -11.60
C GLU A 439 4.53 -15.82 -11.32
N LYS A 440 5.66 -15.19 -11.65
CA LYS A 440 7.02 -15.77 -11.55
C LYS A 440 7.82 -15.28 -10.35
N VAL A 441 7.24 -14.43 -9.49
CA VAL A 441 7.96 -13.75 -8.40
C VAL A 441 7.44 -14.11 -7.02
N PRO A 442 8.31 -14.13 -5.98
CA PRO A 442 7.91 -14.49 -4.61
C PRO A 442 7.29 -13.33 -3.81
N VAL A 443 7.53 -12.08 -4.23
CA VAL A 443 6.93 -10.86 -3.64
C VAL A 443 5.49 -10.71 -4.14
N ASP A 444 4.57 -10.27 -3.28
CA ASP A 444 3.18 -10.05 -3.67
C ASP A 444 3.07 -8.88 -4.67
N LYS A 445 2.77 -9.21 -5.92
CA LYS A 445 2.52 -8.25 -7.01
C LYS A 445 1.03 -8.09 -7.33
N SER A 446 0.12 -8.52 -6.45
CA SER A 446 -1.33 -8.43 -6.64
C SER A 446 -1.80 -7.01 -6.94
N VAL A 447 -1.24 -6.00 -6.24
CA VAL A 447 -1.55 -4.58 -6.46
C VAL A 447 -1.13 -4.12 -7.85
N ILE A 448 0.10 -4.45 -8.27
CA ILE A 448 0.62 -4.08 -9.59
C ILE A 448 -0.20 -4.76 -10.69
N ARG A 449 -0.53 -6.03 -10.51
CA ARG A 449 -1.38 -6.79 -11.43
C ARG A 449 -2.70 -6.07 -11.67
N VAL A 450 -3.38 -5.63 -10.61
CA VAL A 450 -4.64 -4.87 -10.77
C VAL A 450 -4.40 -3.52 -11.43
N GLN A 451 -3.40 -2.76 -10.99
CA GLN A 451 -3.12 -1.44 -11.56
C GLN A 451 -2.81 -1.52 -13.06
N MET A 452 -2.05 -2.52 -13.50
CA MET A 452 -1.77 -2.78 -14.92
C MET A 452 -3.06 -3.15 -15.67
N THR A 453 -3.91 -4.01 -15.12
CA THR A 453 -5.20 -4.35 -15.73
C THR A 453 -6.11 -3.13 -15.87
N ILE A 454 -6.21 -2.28 -14.84
CA ILE A 454 -6.97 -1.03 -14.89
C ILE A 454 -6.38 -0.09 -15.96
N ARG A 455 -5.05 0.07 -15.99
CA ARG A 455 -4.38 0.91 -16.98
C ARG A 455 -4.58 0.40 -18.41
N LYS A 456 -4.64 -0.91 -18.65
CA LYS A 456 -5.02 -1.46 -19.96
C LYS A 456 -6.44 -1.03 -20.37
N ALA A 457 -7.41 -1.14 -19.46
CA ALA A 457 -8.78 -0.68 -19.73
C ALA A 457 -8.81 0.83 -20.03
N LEU A 458 -8.09 1.64 -19.25
CA LEU A 458 -7.95 3.08 -19.48
C LEU A 458 -7.37 3.41 -20.86
N VAL A 459 -6.35 2.68 -21.30
CA VAL A 459 -5.75 2.86 -22.64
C VAL A 459 -6.78 2.65 -23.76
N HIS A 460 -7.65 1.66 -23.64
CA HIS A 460 -8.75 1.46 -24.60
C HIS A 460 -9.80 2.58 -24.50
N LEU A 461 -10.04 3.14 -23.31
CA LEU A 461 -10.94 4.28 -23.13
C LEU A 461 -10.36 5.63 -23.59
N GLY A 462 -9.19 5.62 -24.24
CA GLY A 462 -8.54 6.82 -24.76
C GLY A 462 -7.88 7.66 -23.67
N TYR A 463 -7.50 7.07 -22.54
CA TYR A 463 -6.80 7.79 -21.48
C TYR A 463 -5.30 7.92 -21.75
N TYR A 464 -4.78 9.12 -21.56
CA TYR A 464 -3.36 9.48 -21.50
C TYR A 464 -3.09 10.30 -20.23
N GLN A 465 -1.87 10.27 -19.69
CA GLN A 465 -1.59 10.82 -18.35
C GLN A 465 -1.98 12.31 -18.21
N HIS A 466 -1.95 13.04 -19.32
CA HIS A 466 -2.22 14.48 -19.41
C HIS A 466 -3.45 14.85 -20.23
N ASP A 467 -4.16 13.87 -20.81
CA ASP A 467 -5.27 14.14 -21.71
C ASP A 467 -6.18 12.92 -21.89
N ILE A 468 -7.41 13.13 -22.38
CA ILE A 468 -8.32 12.05 -22.74
C ILE A 468 -8.80 12.33 -24.17
N VAL A 469 -8.68 11.35 -25.05
CA VAL A 469 -9.11 11.46 -26.45
C VAL A 469 -10.60 11.81 -26.49
N LYS A 470 -11.01 12.74 -27.35
CA LYS A 470 -12.41 13.15 -27.43
C LYS A 470 -13.34 11.97 -27.76
N GLU A 471 -12.96 11.17 -28.74
CA GLU A 471 -13.74 10.02 -29.22
C GLU A 471 -12.92 8.72 -29.19
N VAL A 472 -13.62 7.60 -29.01
CA VAL A 472 -13.04 6.25 -29.06
C VAL A 472 -14.01 5.33 -29.78
N GLU A 473 -13.46 4.34 -30.48
CA GLU A 473 -14.25 3.33 -31.16
C GLU A 473 -15.07 2.51 -30.16
N ARG A 474 -16.31 2.15 -30.53
CA ARG A 474 -17.19 1.35 -29.66
C ARG A 474 -16.56 0.01 -29.29
N SER A 475 -15.80 -0.59 -30.21
CA SER A 475 -15.06 -1.83 -29.97
C SER A 475 -14.01 -1.69 -28.86
N ASP A 476 -13.34 -0.54 -28.73
CA ASP A 476 -12.41 -0.28 -27.64
C ASP A 476 -13.15 -0.14 -26.29
N VAL A 477 -14.33 0.46 -26.29
CA VAL A 477 -15.18 0.56 -25.08
C VAL A 477 -15.59 -0.83 -24.58
N ASP A 478 -16.01 -1.70 -25.49
CA ASP A 478 -16.41 -3.08 -25.18
C ASP A 478 -15.21 -3.91 -24.65
N VAL A 479 -14.02 -3.71 -25.21
CA VAL A 479 -12.78 -4.32 -24.72
C VAL A 479 -12.44 -3.82 -23.32
N ALA A 480 -12.52 -2.51 -23.06
CA ALA A 480 -12.26 -1.94 -21.75
C ALA A 480 -13.21 -2.49 -20.68
N GLU A 481 -14.51 -2.57 -20.98
CA GLU A 481 -15.49 -3.18 -20.09
C GLU A 481 -15.17 -4.65 -19.81
N THR A 482 -14.83 -5.42 -20.85
CA THR A 482 -14.46 -6.82 -20.71
C THR A 482 -13.25 -6.99 -19.78
N ILE A 483 -12.22 -6.15 -19.93
CA ILE A 483 -11.04 -6.15 -19.08
C ILE A 483 -11.40 -5.86 -17.61
N LEU A 484 -12.27 -4.88 -17.36
CA LEU A 484 -12.68 -4.54 -15.99
C LEU A 484 -13.53 -5.64 -15.35
N ASN A 485 -14.43 -6.27 -16.12
CA ASN A 485 -15.28 -7.37 -15.64
C ASN A 485 -14.49 -8.64 -15.33
N GLN A 486 -13.28 -8.80 -15.89
CA GLN A 486 -12.37 -9.90 -15.55
C GLN A 486 -11.71 -9.75 -14.19
N ILE A 487 -11.75 -8.57 -13.55
CA ILE A 487 -11.19 -8.37 -12.21
C ILE A 487 -12.16 -9.02 -11.19
N PRO A 488 -11.76 -10.09 -10.48
CA PRO A 488 -12.66 -10.79 -9.57
C PRO A 488 -13.16 -9.87 -8.46
N TYR A 489 -14.44 -9.99 -8.07
CA TYR A 489 -15.04 -9.18 -7.02
C TYR A 489 -14.24 -9.19 -5.69
N ARG A 490 -13.69 -10.35 -5.31
CA ARG A 490 -12.82 -10.48 -4.12
C ARG A 490 -11.56 -9.61 -4.23
N GLN A 491 -11.00 -9.47 -5.43
CA GLN A 491 -9.82 -8.63 -5.68
C GLN A 491 -10.19 -7.14 -5.67
N ILE A 492 -11.39 -6.77 -6.14
CA ILE A 492 -11.93 -5.40 -6.03
C ILE A 492 -12.11 -5.00 -4.56
N MET A 493 -12.66 -5.89 -3.73
CA MET A 493 -12.84 -5.64 -2.30
C MET A 493 -11.51 -5.54 -1.54
N GLY A 494 -10.49 -6.25 -2.02
CA GLY A 494 -9.13 -6.25 -1.45
C GLY A 494 -8.20 -5.16 -2.02
N LEU A 495 -8.69 -4.25 -2.86
CA LEU A 495 -7.84 -3.20 -3.43
C LEU A 495 -7.26 -2.31 -2.34
N SER A 496 -5.99 -1.95 -2.49
CA SER A 496 -5.39 -0.84 -1.75
C SER A 496 -6.18 0.45 -2.01
N GLU A 497 -6.19 1.38 -1.06
CA GLU A 497 -6.88 2.68 -1.21
C GLU A 497 -6.49 3.43 -2.49
N ARG A 498 -5.19 3.44 -2.87
CA ARG A 498 -4.76 4.05 -4.14
C ARG A 498 -5.34 3.35 -5.37
N SER A 499 -5.36 2.01 -5.39
CA SER A 499 -5.91 1.25 -6.52
C SER A 499 -7.43 1.40 -6.65
N LYS A 500 -8.15 1.62 -5.55
CA LYS A 500 -9.59 1.96 -5.58
C LYS A 500 -9.84 3.28 -6.32
N ILE A 501 -9.01 4.30 -6.07
CA ILE A 501 -9.08 5.59 -6.77
C ILE A 501 -8.95 5.40 -8.29
N TYR A 502 -7.95 4.65 -8.75
CA TYR A 502 -7.77 4.38 -10.19
C TYR A 502 -8.90 3.53 -10.78
N TYR A 503 -9.40 2.54 -10.03
CA TYR A 503 -10.51 1.71 -10.47
C TYR A 503 -11.79 2.54 -10.65
N GLU A 504 -12.14 3.37 -9.67
CA GLU A 504 -13.31 4.23 -9.73
C GLU A 504 -13.18 5.30 -10.82
N TYR A 505 -11.98 5.86 -11.02
CA TYR A 505 -11.69 6.75 -12.14
C TYR A 505 -11.94 6.05 -13.49
N CYS A 506 -11.45 4.83 -13.66
CA CYS A 506 -11.66 4.04 -14.88
C CYS A 506 -13.14 3.72 -15.11
N GLN A 507 -13.89 3.39 -14.06
CA GLN A 507 -15.33 3.17 -14.15
C GLN A 507 -16.10 4.46 -14.50
N ALA A 508 -15.66 5.62 -14.00
CA ALA A 508 -16.25 6.91 -14.36
C ALA A 508 -16.04 7.19 -15.85
N LEU A 509 -14.82 7.03 -16.36
CA LEU A 509 -14.52 7.21 -17.78
C LEU A 509 -15.27 6.19 -18.65
N LEU A 510 -15.40 4.93 -18.23
CA LEU A 510 -16.22 3.95 -18.95
C LEU A 510 -17.70 4.37 -19.01
N SER A 511 -18.24 4.89 -17.90
CA SER A 511 -19.62 5.38 -17.84
C SER A 511 -19.83 6.55 -18.80
N LEU A 512 -18.84 7.46 -18.89
CA LEU A 512 -18.86 8.57 -19.83
C LEU A 512 -18.93 8.07 -21.28
N ARG A 513 -18.08 7.08 -21.64
CA ARG A 513 -18.09 6.48 -22.98
C ARG A 513 -19.39 5.76 -23.33
N LYS A 514 -20.17 5.36 -22.33
CA LYS A 514 -21.49 4.75 -22.51
C LYS A 514 -22.64 5.75 -22.55
N GLY A 515 -22.35 7.05 -22.43
CA GLY A 515 -23.37 8.11 -22.39
C GLY A 515 -24.10 8.24 -21.04
N ASP A 516 -23.59 7.63 -19.97
CA ASP A 516 -24.17 7.76 -18.63
C ASP A 516 -23.53 8.94 -17.86
N TYR A 517 -23.92 10.16 -18.26
CA TYR A 517 -23.34 11.41 -17.77
C TYR A 517 -23.60 11.64 -16.27
N GLU A 518 -24.79 11.32 -15.77
CA GLU A 518 -25.15 11.47 -14.36
C GLU A 518 -24.34 10.54 -13.46
N ARG A 519 -24.19 9.27 -13.86
CA ARG A 519 -23.32 8.33 -13.14
C ARG A 519 -21.87 8.79 -13.17
N THR A 520 -21.38 9.24 -14.32
CA THR A 520 -20.01 9.77 -14.48
C THR A 520 -19.76 10.91 -13.50
N LYS A 521 -20.63 11.91 -13.47
CA LYS A 521 -20.55 13.07 -12.58
C LYS A 521 -20.51 12.65 -11.11
N LYS A 522 -21.38 11.74 -10.69
CA LYS A 522 -21.41 11.23 -9.31
C LYS A 522 -20.12 10.51 -8.94
N MET A 523 -19.59 9.67 -9.82
CA MET A 523 -18.35 8.93 -9.59
C MET A 523 -17.13 9.86 -9.54
N GLU A 524 -17.03 10.80 -10.48
CA GLU A 524 -15.98 11.83 -10.53
C GLU A 524 -15.92 12.62 -9.21
N GLN A 525 -17.06 13.09 -8.71
CA GLN A 525 -17.15 13.84 -7.45
C GLN A 525 -16.68 13.02 -6.25
N GLU A 526 -17.05 11.73 -6.21
CA GLU A 526 -16.68 10.83 -5.12
C GLU A 526 -15.16 10.55 -5.11
N VAL A 527 -14.58 10.25 -6.28
CA VAL A 527 -13.14 10.04 -6.43
C VAL A 527 -12.38 11.33 -6.09
N ARG A 528 -12.87 12.49 -6.54
CA ARG A 528 -12.28 13.80 -6.23
C ARG A 528 -12.25 14.07 -4.74
N ARG A 529 -13.33 13.78 -4.02
CA ARG A 529 -13.42 13.94 -2.57
C ARG A 529 -12.36 13.08 -1.87
N LYS A 530 -12.16 11.84 -2.30
CA LYS A 530 -11.10 10.96 -1.79
C LYS A 530 -9.71 11.53 -2.08
N CYS A 531 -9.45 11.99 -3.30
CA CYS A 531 -8.16 12.56 -3.68
C CYS A 531 -7.82 13.82 -2.88
N ARG A 532 -8.79 14.72 -2.65
CA ARG A 532 -8.61 15.92 -1.81
C ARG A 532 -8.23 15.60 -0.38
N ARG A 533 -8.90 14.61 0.23
CA ARG A 533 -8.59 14.15 1.61
C ARG A 533 -7.17 13.62 1.74
N GLN A 534 -6.64 13.02 0.69
CA GLN A 534 -5.30 12.43 0.66
C GLN A 534 -4.24 13.36 0.04
N SER A 535 -4.59 14.61 -0.29
CA SER A 535 -3.71 15.58 -0.96
C SER A 535 -3.07 15.06 -2.26
N LEU A 536 -3.84 14.30 -3.03
CA LEU A 536 -3.41 13.67 -4.29
C LEU A 536 -3.60 14.64 -5.47
N HIS A 537 -2.70 15.62 -5.58
CA HIS A 537 -2.81 16.71 -6.55
C HIS A 537 -2.77 16.25 -8.02
N ASN A 538 -1.95 15.25 -8.35
CA ASN A 538 -1.82 14.74 -9.71
C ASN A 538 -3.12 14.06 -10.17
N GLU A 539 -3.72 13.24 -9.31
CA GLU A 539 -5.00 12.56 -9.56
C GLU A 539 -6.17 13.57 -9.66
N ILE A 540 -6.12 14.66 -8.90
CA ILE A 540 -7.09 15.77 -9.03
C ILE A 540 -7.00 16.42 -10.42
N GLN A 541 -5.79 16.65 -10.93
CA GLN A 541 -5.60 17.20 -12.28
C GLN A 541 -6.16 16.25 -13.35
N GLN A 542 -5.99 14.93 -13.19
CA GLN A 542 -6.57 13.93 -14.11
C GLN A 542 -8.10 13.94 -14.09
N LEU A 543 -8.71 14.15 -12.92
CA LEU A 543 -10.15 14.33 -12.79
C LEU A 543 -10.62 15.65 -13.40
N ASP A 544 -9.78 16.69 -13.44
CA ASP A 544 -10.11 17.95 -14.12
C ASP A 544 -10.23 17.74 -15.63
N VAL A 545 -9.33 16.94 -16.23
CA VAL A 545 -9.42 16.54 -17.65
C VAL A 545 -10.70 15.75 -17.92
N LEU A 546 -11.03 14.75 -17.08
CA LEU A 546 -12.27 13.97 -17.21
C LEU A 546 -13.52 14.87 -17.13
N ARG A 547 -13.50 15.85 -16.22
CA ARG A 547 -14.61 16.78 -16.05
C ARG A 547 -14.77 17.73 -17.23
N GLY A 548 -13.66 18.20 -17.82
CA GLY A 548 -13.68 18.99 -19.05
C GLY A 548 -14.36 18.24 -20.18
N LEU A 549 -13.93 16.99 -20.42
CA LEU A 549 -14.54 16.13 -21.45
C LEU A 549 -16.03 15.88 -21.19
N LEU A 550 -16.43 15.66 -19.93
CA LEU A 550 -17.84 15.51 -19.56
C LEU A 550 -18.65 16.77 -19.89
N SER A 551 -18.13 17.97 -19.59
CA SER A 551 -18.81 19.23 -19.89
C SER A 551 -18.99 19.43 -21.40
N GLU A 552 -17.96 19.20 -22.20
CA GLU A 552 -18.01 19.32 -23.66
C GLU A 552 -19.06 18.38 -24.28
N GLN A 553 -19.10 17.12 -23.85
CA GLN A 553 -20.05 16.14 -24.39
C GLN A 553 -21.50 16.43 -23.98
N VAL A 554 -21.74 16.95 -22.78
CA VAL A 554 -23.09 17.37 -22.36
C VAL A 554 -23.57 18.54 -23.22
N GLU A 555 -22.72 19.54 -23.46
CA GLU A 555 -23.05 20.70 -24.30
C GLU A 555 -23.41 20.29 -25.74
N GLU A 556 -22.66 19.37 -26.34
CA GLU A 556 -22.94 18.81 -27.67
C GLU A 556 -24.31 18.11 -27.70
N THR A 557 -24.61 17.25 -26.72
CA THR A 557 -25.92 16.56 -26.67
C THR A 557 -27.13 17.45 -26.37
N THR A 558 -26.91 18.66 -25.84
CA THR A 558 -27.99 19.64 -25.60
C THR A 558 -28.18 20.65 -26.73
N SER A 559 -27.25 20.67 -27.70
CA SER A 559 -27.26 21.57 -28.85
C SER A 559 -27.85 20.92 -30.12
N ASP A 560 -27.96 19.59 -30.12
CA ASP A 560 -28.73 18.76 -31.07
C ASP A 560 -30.17 18.53 -30.58
#